data_AF-A0A7L4R910-F1
#
_entry.id   AF-A0A7L4R910-F1
#
_cell.length_a   1.000
_cell.length_b   1.000
_cell.length_c   1.000
_cell.angle_alpha   90.00
_cell.angle_beta   90.00
_cell.angle_gamma   90.00
#
_symmetry.space_group_name_H-M   'P 1'
#
loop_
_entity.id
_entity.type
_entity.pdbx_description
1 polymer ?
#
loop_
_entity_poly.entity_id
_entity_poly.type
_entity_poly.pdbx_seq_one_letter_code
_entity_poly.pdbx_strand_id
1 'polypeptide(L)'
;MFVSFELPLFIAWLALSSLLPGAILSFSLLRKEELTKLEKLFIGFGLGIILLPLIPFILYLVLGVKFSYTIALVSVAALYIMAIAALFISRAYEGIRLPKEGLNLALPETPMAALKTYGVAICLLLLIVSGYMIRISTYSPVFQELDPYFYTDTAQQLLTMGENPWNDQTSWYPEVEVNHRIIPALSYLEATWYSLYSSGGEYNNMLLAVIASMYPPIAAVLAIFFIYLLVSAAAGREWGVVSAGIAAFVPTFIYKLTAGEQEVQPYAFFALTFFFAMYILSLKKGGMKFPVLAGISFAAVALGSSSQILAVIAVIIFSMVQAVLLFVRDKDAAGLKELLHINLIVFLTGPLLGSAILKDVF
;
A
#
# COMPACT_ATOMS: atom_id res chain seq x y z
N MET A 1 27.89 -10.97 15.12
CA MET A 1 28.28 -10.05 14.04
C MET A 1 27.21 -8.95 14.01
N PHE A 2 27.56 -7.70 14.35
CA PHE A 2 26.59 -6.60 14.31
C PHE A 2 26.29 -6.31 12.84
N VAL A 3 25.03 -6.41 12.43
CA VAL A 3 24.61 -5.96 11.09
C VAL A 3 24.63 -4.43 11.10
N SER A 4 25.39 -3.82 10.21
CA SER A 4 25.32 -2.39 9.96
C SER A 4 24.03 -2.10 9.19
N PHE A 5 23.02 -1.58 9.89
CA PHE A 5 21.80 -1.06 9.28
C PHE A 5 21.70 0.44 9.54
N GLU A 6 21.59 1.20 8.46
CA GLU A 6 21.45 2.64 8.44
C GLU A 6 20.02 3.00 8.03
N LEU A 7 19.18 3.32 9.02
CA LEU A 7 17.80 3.72 8.80
C LEU A 7 17.65 4.90 7.80
N PRO A 8 18.49 5.95 7.80
CA PRO A 8 18.38 7.03 6.82
C PRO A 8 18.57 6.55 5.37
N LEU A 9 19.48 5.61 5.12
CA LEU A 9 19.71 5.03 3.80
C LEU A 9 18.49 4.21 3.36
N PHE A 10 17.92 3.41 4.27
CA PHE A 10 16.70 2.67 3.98
C PHE A 10 15.53 3.61 3.64
N ILE A 11 15.33 4.68 4.41
CA ILE A 11 14.29 5.69 4.15
C ILE A 11 14.53 6.38 2.79
N ALA A 12 15.79 6.67 2.42
CA ALA A 12 16.11 7.23 1.12
C ALA A 12 15.71 6.27 -0.02
N TRP A 13 16.01 4.97 0.12
CA TRP A 13 15.59 3.96 -0.85
C TRP A 13 14.07 3.78 -0.89
N LEU A 14 13.38 3.79 0.24
CA LEU A 14 11.91 3.78 0.30
C LEU A 14 11.32 5.00 -0.42
N ALA A 15 11.93 6.17 -0.22
CA ALA A 15 11.50 7.39 -0.87
C ALA A 15 11.68 7.33 -2.39
N LEU A 16 12.85 6.88 -2.86
CA LEU A 16 13.19 6.77 -4.29
C LEU A 16 12.40 5.67 -4.99
N SER A 17 12.26 4.49 -4.38
CA SER A 17 11.65 3.32 -5.02
C SER A 17 10.12 3.35 -5.02
N SER A 18 9.50 3.94 -3.98
CA SER A 18 8.06 3.82 -3.75
C SER A 18 7.38 5.19 -3.66
N LEU A 19 7.82 6.06 -2.74
CA LEU A 19 7.13 7.31 -2.43
C LEU A 19 7.14 8.28 -3.62
N LEU A 20 8.31 8.56 -4.21
CA LEU A 20 8.46 9.55 -5.28
C LEU A 20 7.74 9.16 -6.57
N PRO A 21 7.99 7.97 -7.16
CA PRO A 21 7.29 7.61 -8.39
C PRO A 21 5.79 7.41 -8.13
N GLY A 22 5.41 6.87 -6.97
CA GLY A 22 4.02 6.79 -6.53
C GLY A 22 3.36 8.16 -6.40
N ALA A 23 4.04 9.15 -5.82
CA ALA A 23 3.58 10.52 -5.72
C ALA A 23 3.36 11.13 -7.11
N ILE A 24 4.35 11.04 -8.01
CA ILE A 24 4.23 11.54 -9.39
C ILE A 24 3.00 10.93 -10.07
N LEU A 25 2.81 9.61 -9.93
CA LEU A 25 1.66 8.89 -10.48
C LEU A 25 0.34 9.42 -9.92
N SER A 26 0.21 9.52 -8.60
CA SER A 26 -1.01 10.01 -7.93
C SER A 26 -1.31 11.48 -8.26
N PHE A 27 -0.31 12.37 -8.24
CA PHE A 27 -0.50 13.77 -8.63
C PHE A 27 -0.96 13.92 -10.08
N SER A 28 -0.52 13.01 -10.95
CA SER A 28 -0.93 12.96 -12.36
C SER A 28 -2.38 12.49 -12.51
N LEU A 29 -2.73 11.35 -11.92
CA LEU A 29 -4.06 10.74 -12.01
C LEU A 29 -5.14 11.60 -11.31
N LEU A 30 -4.81 12.17 -10.15
CA LEU A 30 -5.73 12.86 -9.27
C LEU A 30 -5.61 14.39 -9.35
N ARG A 31 -4.98 14.95 -10.38
CA ARG A 31 -4.78 16.40 -10.54
C ARG A 31 -6.07 17.21 -10.35
N LYS A 32 -7.15 16.80 -11.01
CA LYS A 32 -8.46 17.48 -11.01
C LYS A 32 -9.32 17.17 -9.80
N GLU A 33 -8.91 16.24 -8.94
CA GLU A 33 -9.66 15.85 -7.76
C GLU A 33 -9.38 16.83 -6.61
N GLU A 34 -10.42 17.12 -5.82
CA GLU A 34 -10.41 18.01 -4.64
C GLU A 34 -9.72 17.40 -3.42
N LEU A 35 -8.62 16.68 -3.66
CA LEU A 35 -7.76 16.12 -2.62
C LEU A 35 -6.62 17.10 -2.30
N THR A 36 -6.23 17.18 -1.04
CA THR A 36 -5.06 17.95 -0.61
C THR A 36 -3.78 17.36 -1.20
N LYS A 37 -2.70 18.15 -1.20
CA LYS A 37 -1.37 17.66 -1.62
C LYS A 37 -0.91 16.48 -0.75
N LEU A 38 -1.21 16.52 0.55
CA LEU A 38 -0.89 15.44 1.49
C LEU A 38 -1.68 14.17 1.16
N GLU A 39 -2.98 14.31 0.86
CA GLU A 39 -3.82 13.17 0.45
C GLU A 39 -3.30 12.52 -0.83
N LYS A 40 -2.95 13.32 -1.84
CA LYS A 40 -2.37 12.82 -3.10
C LYS A 40 -1.01 12.14 -2.86
N LEU A 41 -0.16 12.71 -2.01
CA LEU A 41 1.14 12.14 -1.66
C LEU A 41 1.00 10.73 -1.08
N PHE A 42 0.14 10.53 -0.08
CA PHE A 42 -0.01 9.23 0.58
C PHE A 42 -0.81 8.21 -0.24
N ILE A 43 -1.78 8.62 -1.05
CA ILE A 43 -2.36 7.73 -2.07
C ILE A 43 -1.26 7.25 -3.02
N GLY A 44 -0.38 8.17 -3.45
CA GLY A 44 0.79 7.83 -4.26
C GLY A 44 1.74 6.87 -3.55
N PHE A 45 2.01 7.09 -2.28
CA PHE A 45 2.86 6.19 -1.50
C PHE A 45 2.27 4.77 -1.43
N GLY A 46 0.97 4.65 -1.15
CA GLY A 46 0.27 3.36 -1.18
C GLY A 46 0.34 2.67 -2.54
N LEU A 47 0.18 3.41 -3.64
CA LEU A 47 0.37 2.88 -4.99
C LEU A 47 1.81 2.42 -5.25
N GLY A 48 2.81 3.17 -4.78
CA GLY A 48 4.22 2.79 -4.90
C GLY A 48 4.52 1.47 -4.20
N ILE A 49 4.02 1.30 -2.97
CA ILE A 49 4.17 0.07 -2.19
C ILE A 49 3.51 -1.14 -2.86
N ILE A 50 2.39 -0.94 -3.56
CA ILE A 50 1.68 -2.03 -4.26
C ILE A 50 2.36 -2.36 -5.59
N LEU A 51 2.68 -1.35 -6.39
CA LEU A 51 3.14 -1.55 -7.77
C LEU A 51 4.59 -2.01 -7.83
N LEU A 52 5.44 -1.59 -6.89
CA LEU A 52 6.85 -1.98 -6.85
C LEU A 52 7.06 -3.50 -6.81
N PRO A 53 6.46 -4.27 -5.86
CA PRO A 53 6.61 -5.73 -5.83
C PRO A 53 5.78 -6.45 -6.88
N LEU A 54 4.78 -5.80 -7.48
CA LEU A 54 3.93 -6.40 -8.51
C LEU A 54 4.69 -6.60 -9.83
N ILE A 55 5.58 -5.67 -10.20
CA ILE A 55 6.37 -5.77 -11.43
C ILE A 55 7.24 -7.04 -11.48
N PRO A 56 8.12 -7.32 -10.50
CA PRO A 56 8.96 -8.52 -10.54
C PRO A 56 8.13 -9.80 -10.42
N PHE A 57 7.04 -9.78 -9.65
CA PHE A 57 6.11 -10.91 -9.57
C PHE A 57 5.46 -11.22 -10.92
N ILE A 58 4.95 -10.23 -11.64
CA ILE A 58 4.36 -10.41 -12.97
C ILE A 58 5.41 -10.90 -13.98
N LEU A 59 6.63 -10.37 -13.92
CA LEU A 59 7.72 -10.81 -14.81
C LEU A 59 8.05 -12.29 -14.58
N TYR A 60 8.12 -12.74 -13.34
CA TYR A 60 8.31 -14.15 -13.02
C TYR A 60 7.11 -14.98 -13.51
N LEU A 61 5.89 -14.56 -13.15
CA LEU A 61 4.66 -15.30 -13.46
C LEU A 61 4.43 -15.48 -14.97
N VAL A 62 4.65 -14.43 -15.76
CA VAL A 62 4.30 -14.41 -17.20
C VAL A 62 5.48 -14.84 -18.07
N LEU A 63 6.71 -14.49 -17.68
CA LEU A 63 7.90 -14.66 -18.52
C LEU A 63 8.93 -15.62 -17.91
N GLY A 64 8.72 -16.14 -16.70
CA GLY A 64 9.69 -16.99 -16.00
C GLY A 64 10.98 -16.27 -15.61
N VAL A 65 10.96 -14.93 -15.55
CA VAL A 65 12.15 -14.13 -15.22
C VAL A 65 12.40 -14.18 -13.73
N LYS A 66 13.47 -14.87 -13.33
CA LYS A 66 13.89 -14.98 -11.92
C LYS A 66 14.24 -13.61 -11.33
N PHE A 67 13.91 -13.44 -10.05
CA PHE A 67 14.25 -12.27 -9.26
C PHE A 67 15.78 -12.09 -9.18
N SER A 68 16.22 -10.84 -9.24
CA SER A 68 17.61 -10.43 -9.04
C SER A 68 17.68 -8.95 -8.71
N TYR A 69 18.86 -8.46 -8.31
CA TYR A 69 19.09 -7.02 -8.11
C TYR A 69 18.76 -6.19 -9.37
N THR A 70 19.10 -6.69 -10.56
CA THR A 70 18.75 -6.03 -11.81
C THR A 70 17.25 -5.92 -11.98
N ILE A 71 16.49 -6.97 -11.64
CA ILE A 71 15.03 -6.94 -11.69
C ILE A 71 14.44 -5.96 -10.66
N ALA A 72 15.03 -5.85 -9.46
CA ALA A 72 14.64 -4.82 -8.48
C ALA A 72 14.82 -3.40 -9.05
N LEU A 73 15.96 -3.11 -9.71
CA LEU A 73 16.20 -1.82 -10.37
C LEU A 73 15.23 -1.57 -11.55
N VAL A 74 14.99 -2.59 -12.38
CA VAL A 74 14.01 -2.52 -13.49
C VAL A 74 12.62 -2.21 -12.96
N SER A 75 12.26 -2.75 -11.80
CA SER A 75 10.96 -2.49 -11.17
C SER A 75 10.82 -1.01 -10.75
N VAL A 76 11.85 -0.44 -10.13
CA VAL A 76 11.90 1.00 -9.82
C VAL A 76 11.82 1.84 -11.11
N ALA A 77 12.62 1.51 -12.11
CA ALA A 77 12.64 2.23 -13.38
C ALA A 77 11.29 2.17 -14.11
N ALA A 78 10.66 1.00 -14.17
CA ALA A 78 9.35 0.80 -14.77
C ALA A 78 8.27 1.61 -14.03
N LEU A 79 8.34 1.68 -12.69
CA LEU A 79 7.42 2.51 -11.90
C LEU A 79 7.59 4.01 -12.21
N TYR A 80 8.83 4.50 -12.36
CA TYR A 80 9.08 5.86 -12.82
C TYR A 80 8.59 6.11 -14.25
N ILE A 81 8.80 5.17 -15.18
CA ILE A 81 8.31 5.28 -16.56
C ILE A 81 6.79 5.38 -16.57
N MET A 82 6.09 4.53 -15.81
CA MET A 82 4.63 4.60 -15.67
C MET A 82 4.18 5.94 -15.08
N ALA A 83 4.84 6.43 -14.04
CA ALA A 83 4.52 7.70 -13.39
C ALA A 83 4.73 8.90 -14.33
N ILE A 84 5.85 8.92 -15.07
CA ILE A 84 6.17 9.97 -16.05
C ILE A 84 5.20 9.90 -17.24
N ALA A 85 4.90 8.71 -17.76
CA ALA A 85 3.91 8.54 -18.81
C ALA A 85 2.53 9.08 -18.38
N ALA A 86 2.09 8.76 -17.16
CA ALA A 86 0.86 9.30 -16.59
C ALA A 86 0.91 10.84 -16.48
N LEU A 87 2.04 11.43 -16.10
CA LEU A 87 2.25 12.87 -16.04
C LEU A 87 2.06 13.54 -17.41
N PHE A 88 2.62 12.95 -18.48
CA PHE A 88 2.48 13.45 -19.84
C PHE A 88 1.06 13.28 -20.39
N ILE A 89 0.47 12.09 -20.23
CA ILE A 89 -0.89 11.78 -20.71
C ILE A 89 -1.93 12.68 -20.03
N SER A 90 -1.80 12.90 -18.72
CA SER A 90 -2.70 13.78 -17.95
C SER A 90 -2.39 15.28 -18.13
N ARG A 91 -1.32 15.62 -18.86
CA ARG A 91 -0.75 16.97 -18.99
C ARG A 91 -0.54 17.65 -17.64
N ALA A 92 -0.28 16.89 -16.58
CA ALA A 92 -0.20 17.42 -15.23
C ALA A 92 1.00 18.37 -15.02
N TYR A 93 2.00 18.27 -15.90
CA TYR A 93 3.13 19.20 -15.95
C TYR A 93 2.75 20.66 -16.26
N GLU A 94 1.64 20.91 -16.99
CA GLU A 94 1.20 22.28 -17.32
C GLU A 94 0.82 23.10 -16.08
N GLY A 95 0.51 22.44 -14.97
CA GLY A 95 0.23 23.09 -13.68
C GLY A 95 1.47 23.35 -12.82
N ILE A 96 2.63 22.82 -13.19
CA ILE A 96 3.87 22.95 -12.43
C ILE A 96 4.50 24.31 -12.79
N ARG A 97 4.17 25.33 -12.02
CA ARG A 97 4.87 26.62 -12.07
C ARG A 97 6.01 26.58 -11.07
N LEU A 98 7.25 26.74 -11.56
CA LEU A 98 8.37 27.08 -10.69
C LEU A 98 7.99 28.36 -9.93
N PRO A 99 8.22 28.44 -8.61
CA PRO A 99 7.99 29.66 -7.86
C PRO A 99 8.84 30.78 -8.51
N LYS A 100 8.18 31.69 -9.24
CA LYS A 100 8.83 32.76 -10.01
C LYS A 100 9.38 33.86 -9.11
N GLU A 101 8.89 33.93 -7.88
CA GLU A 101 9.37 34.75 -6.80
C GLU A 101 9.64 33.80 -5.62
N GLY A 102 10.55 34.16 -4.73
CA GLY A 102 10.96 33.34 -3.58
C GLY A 102 9.77 32.71 -2.85
N LEU A 103 10.00 31.63 -2.12
CA LEU A 103 8.96 30.85 -1.42
C LEU A 103 8.19 31.75 -0.44
N ASN A 104 7.23 32.53 -0.95
CA ASN A 104 6.33 33.38 -0.20
C ASN A 104 5.30 32.44 0.42
N LEU A 105 5.75 31.71 1.45
CA LEU A 105 4.90 31.18 2.48
C LEU A 105 4.23 32.41 3.10
N ALA A 106 3.11 32.83 2.52
CA ALA A 106 2.19 33.75 3.17
C ALA A 106 1.69 33.02 4.43
N LEU A 107 2.47 33.14 5.49
CA LEU A 107 2.14 32.61 6.79
C LEU A 107 0.87 33.33 7.23
N PRO A 108 -0.17 32.59 7.65
CA PRO A 108 -1.39 33.20 8.13
C PRO A 108 -1.06 34.22 9.22
N GLU A 109 -1.66 35.41 9.14
CA GLU A 109 -1.33 36.56 10.01
C GLU A 109 -1.54 36.25 11.50
N THR A 110 -2.36 35.24 11.81
CA THR A 110 -2.61 34.80 13.19
C THR A 110 -2.44 33.27 13.33
N PRO A 111 -1.99 32.79 14.50
CA PRO A 111 -1.94 31.36 14.80
C PRO A 111 -3.30 30.65 14.65
N MET A 112 -4.40 31.35 14.96
CA MET A 112 -5.76 30.81 14.82
C MET A 112 -6.15 30.63 13.35
N ALA A 113 -5.78 31.56 12.48
CA ALA A 113 -6.00 31.41 11.03
C ALA A 113 -5.14 30.27 10.45
N ALA A 114 -3.91 30.10 10.95
CA ALA A 114 -3.06 28.97 10.57
C ALA A 114 -3.63 27.63 11.02
N LEU A 115 -4.13 27.54 12.24
CA LEU A 115 -4.75 26.33 12.75
C LEU A 115 -6.03 25.97 11.97
N LYS A 116 -6.85 26.96 11.59
CA LYS A 116 -8.03 26.71 10.75
C LYS A 116 -7.67 26.21 9.35
N THR A 117 -6.58 26.71 8.78
CA THR A 117 -6.17 26.39 7.40
C THR A 117 -5.41 25.06 7.31
N TYR A 118 -4.49 24.82 8.25
CA TYR A 118 -3.54 23.71 8.20
C TYR A 118 -3.69 22.72 9.35
N GLY A 119 -4.56 22.97 10.33
CA GLY A 119 -4.67 22.16 11.55
C GLY A 119 -4.95 20.69 11.27
N VAL A 120 -5.87 20.39 10.36
CA VAL A 120 -6.15 19.00 9.94
C VAL A 120 -4.89 18.31 9.39
N ALA A 121 -4.17 18.99 8.50
CA ALA A 121 -2.97 18.42 7.86
C ALA A 121 -1.82 18.26 8.87
N ILE A 122 -1.63 19.21 9.77
CA ILE A 122 -0.63 19.16 10.84
C ILE A 122 -0.96 18.02 11.80
N CYS A 123 -2.20 17.91 12.29
CA CYS A 123 -2.63 16.84 13.17
C CYS A 123 -2.46 15.47 12.50
N LEU A 124 -2.86 15.32 11.23
CA LEU A 124 -2.69 14.08 10.49
C LEU A 124 -1.20 13.71 10.35
N LEU A 125 -0.33 14.67 10.03
CA LEU A 125 1.11 14.45 9.93
C LEU A 125 1.70 14.01 11.28
N LEU A 126 1.30 14.66 12.37
CA LEU A 126 1.73 14.29 13.72
C LEU A 126 1.28 12.88 14.09
N LEU A 127 0.05 12.49 13.74
CA LEU A 127 -0.47 11.14 13.97
C LEU A 127 0.28 10.09 13.16
N ILE A 128 0.60 10.39 11.90
CA ILE A 128 1.40 9.51 11.03
C ILE A 128 2.81 9.32 11.59
N VAL A 129 3.48 10.41 11.95
CA VAL A 129 4.84 10.35 12.52
C VAL A 129 4.84 9.62 13.86
N SER A 130 3.89 9.93 14.75
CA SER A 130 3.76 9.23 16.04
C SER A 130 3.46 7.75 15.85
N GLY A 131 2.56 7.43 14.92
CA GLY A 131 2.18 6.05 14.59
C GLY A 131 3.38 5.22 14.13
N TYR A 132 4.26 5.80 13.32
CA TYR A 132 5.53 5.20 12.93
C TYR A 132 6.50 5.06 14.10
N MET A 133 6.76 6.14 14.84
CA MET A 133 7.77 6.18 15.90
C MET A 133 7.48 5.20 17.04
N ILE A 134 6.20 4.99 17.37
CA ILE A 134 5.81 4.00 18.38
C ILE A 134 6.16 2.58 17.93
N ARG A 135 5.87 2.27 16.66
CA ARG A 135 5.99 0.91 16.11
C ARG A 135 7.40 0.56 15.67
N ILE A 136 8.20 1.53 15.26
CA ILE A 136 9.59 1.28 14.84
C ILE A 136 10.50 0.93 16.03
N SER A 137 10.12 1.30 17.26
CA SER A 137 10.98 1.24 18.44
C SER A 137 11.59 -0.14 18.78
N THR A 138 11.02 -1.22 18.26
CA THR A 138 11.43 -2.61 18.54
C THR A 138 12.18 -3.28 17.38
N TYR A 139 12.54 -2.54 16.33
CA TYR A 139 13.16 -3.16 15.17
C TYR A 139 14.46 -3.88 15.55
N SER A 140 14.59 -5.11 15.07
CA SER A 140 15.65 -6.03 15.48
C SER A 140 15.87 -7.05 14.35
N PRO A 141 17.09 -7.60 14.21
CA PRO A 141 17.31 -8.74 13.31
C PRO A 141 16.67 -10.05 13.82
N VAL A 142 16.08 -10.05 15.00
CA VAL A 142 15.40 -11.20 15.61
C VAL A 142 13.93 -10.85 15.79
N PHE A 143 13.05 -11.67 15.21
CA PHE A 143 11.60 -11.50 15.32
C PHE A 143 11.08 -11.93 16.69
N GLN A 144 9.93 -11.38 17.08
CA GLN A 144 9.32 -11.65 18.38
C GLN A 144 8.44 -12.91 18.35
N GLU A 145 7.75 -13.13 17.23
CA GLU A 145 6.90 -14.31 16.98
C GLU A 145 7.59 -15.30 16.02
N LEU A 146 6.99 -16.48 15.85
CA LEU A 146 7.52 -17.55 14.98
C LEU A 146 7.13 -17.36 13.51
N ASP A 147 5.89 -16.93 13.26
CA ASP A 147 5.34 -16.73 11.92
C ASP A 147 6.19 -15.79 11.03
N PRO A 148 6.78 -14.68 11.54
CA PRO A 148 7.72 -13.84 10.80
C PRO A 148 8.87 -14.59 10.10
N TYR A 149 9.39 -15.66 10.71
CA TYR A 149 10.46 -16.44 10.09
C TYR A 149 9.97 -17.18 8.85
N PHE A 150 8.74 -17.72 8.90
CA PHE A 150 8.12 -18.39 7.76
C PHE A 150 7.85 -17.42 6.61
N TYR A 151 7.28 -16.24 6.89
CA TYR A 151 6.99 -15.26 5.84
C TYR A 151 8.23 -14.66 5.18
N THR A 152 9.31 -14.47 5.97
CA THR A 152 10.58 -13.94 5.48
C THR A 152 11.36 -14.98 4.67
N ASP A 153 11.13 -16.29 4.89
CA ASP A 153 11.84 -17.34 4.17
C ASP A 153 11.56 -17.30 2.66
N THR A 154 10.33 -16.98 2.24
CA THR A 154 10.04 -16.78 0.81
C THR A 154 10.85 -15.61 0.21
N ALA A 155 11.08 -14.52 0.97
CA ALA A 155 11.95 -13.44 0.52
C ALA A 155 13.42 -13.88 0.44
N GLN A 156 13.89 -14.71 1.38
CA GLN A 156 15.21 -15.34 1.32
C GLN A 156 15.36 -16.20 0.05
N GLN A 157 14.35 -17.01 -0.29
CA GLN A 157 14.36 -17.85 -1.49
C GLN A 157 14.42 -17.01 -2.76
N LEU A 158 13.64 -15.92 -2.84
CA LEU A 158 13.75 -14.96 -3.95
C LEU A 158 15.16 -14.37 -4.07
N LEU A 159 15.83 -14.07 -2.95
CA LEU A 159 17.17 -13.50 -2.94
C LEU A 159 18.28 -14.50 -3.28
N THR A 160 18.10 -15.77 -2.93
CA THR A 160 19.15 -16.81 -3.05
C THR A 160 18.96 -17.72 -4.26
N MET A 161 17.72 -18.04 -4.62
CA MET A 161 17.34 -18.91 -5.74
C MET A 161 16.76 -18.14 -6.92
N GLY A 162 16.31 -16.89 -6.70
CA GLY A 162 15.64 -16.07 -7.71
C GLY A 162 14.15 -16.40 -7.88
N GLU A 163 13.63 -17.38 -7.16
CA GLU A 163 12.24 -17.82 -7.24
C GLU A 163 11.82 -18.51 -5.94
N ASN A 164 10.51 -18.66 -5.72
CA ASN A 164 9.99 -19.56 -4.71
C ASN A 164 9.84 -20.95 -5.36
N PRO A 165 10.54 -22.00 -4.88
CA PRO A 165 10.43 -23.34 -5.44
C PRO A 165 9.01 -23.90 -5.28
N TRP A 166 8.49 -24.52 -6.35
CA TRP A 166 7.19 -25.20 -6.31
C TRP A 166 7.12 -26.33 -5.30
N ASN A 167 8.23 -27.02 -5.06
CA ASN A 167 8.33 -28.07 -4.06
C ASN A 167 9.50 -27.76 -3.14
N ASP A 168 9.17 -27.16 -2.00
CA ASP A 168 10.13 -26.89 -0.94
C ASP A 168 10.23 -28.09 0.01
N GLN A 169 11.39 -28.73 -0.01
CA GLN A 169 11.70 -29.89 0.82
C GLN A 169 12.30 -29.53 2.18
N THR A 170 12.37 -28.24 2.54
CA THR A 170 12.86 -27.81 3.86
C THR A 170 11.84 -27.99 4.97
N SER A 171 10.55 -28.15 4.61
CA SER A 171 9.44 -28.36 5.53
C SER A 171 8.66 -29.62 5.16
N TRP A 172 8.10 -30.33 6.16
CA TRP A 172 7.28 -31.53 5.96
C TRP A 172 7.95 -32.64 5.13
N TYR A 173 9.29 -32.74 5.24
CA TYR A 173 10.08 -33.78 4.59
C TYR A 173 10.03 -35.10 5.37
N PRO A 174 9.84 -36.26 4.69
CA PRO A 174 9.65 -36.45 3.23
C PRO A 174 8.17 -36.54 2.78
N GLU A 175 7.22 -36.16 3.62
CA GLU A 175 5.83 -36.60 3.50
C GLU A 175 4.99 -35.84 2.47
N VAL A 176 5.25 -34.56 2.22
CA VAL A 176 4.37 -33.70 1.42
C VAL A 176 5.19 -32.79 0.51
N GLU A 177 4.79 -32.68 -0.76
CA GLU A 177 5.24 -31.57 -1.60
C GLU A 177 4.57 -30.29 -1.10
N VAL A 178 5.36 -29.39 -0.53
CA VAL A 178 4.85 -28.14 0.04
C VAL A 178 5.39 -26.99 -0.79
N ASN A 179 4.47 -26.19 -1.34
CA ASN A 179 4.81 -24.83 -1.72
C ASN A 179 4.55 -23.94 -0.50
N HIS A 180 5.49 -23.05 -0.19
CA HIS A 180 5.26 -21.96 0.76
C HIS A 180 4.15 -21.08 0.18
N ARG A 181 2.89 -21.29 0.63
CA ARG A 181 1.69 -20.56 0.20
C ARG A 181 2.02 -19.10 -0.09
N ILE A 182 2.13 -18.74 -1.36
CA ILE A 182 2.81 -17.51 -1.75
C ILE A 182 1.95 -16.31 -1.34
N ILE A 183 2.58 -15.36 -0.64
CA ILE A 183 2.02 -14.02 -0.45
C ILE A 183 2.92 -13.07 -1.25
N PRO A 184 2.76 -13.08 -2.59
CA PRO A 184 3.78 -12.57 -3.49
C PRO A 184 4.06 -11.09 -3.27
N ALA A 185 3.03 -10.31 -2.95
CA ALA A 185 3.22 -8.86 -2.75
C ALA A 185 4.21 -8.57 -1.62
N LEU A 186 4.17 -9.33 -0.51
CA LEU A 186 5.01 -9.07 0.65
C LEU A 186 6.45 -9.55 0.41
N SER A 187 6.62 -10.80 -0.04
CA SER A 187 7.96 -11.39 -0.24
C SER A 187 8.75 -10.66 -1.33
N TYR A 188 8.11 -10.25 -2.43
CA TYR A 188 8.78 -9.45 -3.46
C TYR A 188 9.08 -8.02 -2.98
N LEU A 189 8.29 -7.46 -2.06
CA LEU A 189 8.55 -6.13 -1.49
C LEU A 189 9.82 -6.16 -0.65
N GLU A 190 9.92 -7.15 0.25
CA GLU A 190 11.10 -7.38 1.09
C GLU A 190 12.35 -7.65 0.26
N ALA A 191 12.27 -8.57 -0.71
CA ALA A 191 13.39 -8.91 -1.58
C ALA A 191 13.86 -7.69 -2.40
N THR A 192 12.92 -6.86 -2.87
CA THR A 192 13.23 -5.60 -3.57
C THR A 192 13.93 -4.61 -2.66
N TRP A 193 13.39 -4.37 -1.46
CA TRP A 193 14.02 -3.47 -0.49
C TRP A 193 15.40 -3.94 -0.05
N TYR A 194 15.56 -5.24 0.21
CA TYR A 194 16.86 -5.84 0.52
C TYR A 194 17.86 -5.59 -0.61
N SER A 195 17.46 -5.88 -1.85
CA SER A 195 18.34 -5.75 -3.02
C SER A 195 18.76 -4.30 -3.26
N LEU A 196 17.84 -3.34 -3.08
CA LEU A 196 18.15 -1.92 -3.20
C LEU A 196 19.08 -1.45 -2.08
N TYR A 197 18.78 -1.80 -0.83
CA TYR A 197 19.58 -1.41 0.33
C TYR A 197 21.01 -1.96 0.27
N SER A 198 21.14 -3.26 -0.02
CA SER A 198 22.43 -3.95 -0.14
C SER A 198 23.16 -3.67 -1.45
N SER A 199 22.52 -2.96 -2.39
CA SER A 199 23.03 -2.74 -3.75
C SER A 199 23.42 -4.05 -4.48
N GLY A 200 22.65 -5.12 -4.24
CA GLY A 200 22.91 -6.46 -4.79
C GLY A 200 24.11 -7.17 -4.18
N GLY A 201 24.54 -6.77 -2.98
CA GLY A 201 25.61 -7.43 -2.23
C GLY A 201 25.26 -8.86 -1.79
N GLU A 202 26.20 -9.52 -1.10
CA GLU A 202 26.02 -10.88 -0.60
C GLU A 202 24.80 -11.01 0.32
N TYR A 203 24.13 -12.17 0.24
CA TYR A 203 22.97 -12.46 1.07
C TYR A 203 23.34 -12.53 2.55
N ASN A 204 22.58 -11.82 3.39
CA ASN A 204 22.73 -11.82 4.84
C ASN A 204 21.34 -11.87 5.49
N ASN A 205 21.03 -13.00 6.13
CA ASN A 205 19.74 -13.25 6.77
C ASN A 205 19.40 -12.22 7.86
N MET A 206 20.39 -11.81 8.67
CA MET A 206 20.16 -10.85 9.74
C MET A 206 19.85 -9.45 9.18
N LEU A 207 20.43 -9.09 8.03
CA LEU A 207 20.07 -7.85 7.32
C LEU A 207 18.66 -7.93 6.70
N LEU A 208 18.31 -9.07 6.11
CA LEU A 208 16.95 -9.29 5.61
C LEU A 208 15.92 -9.14 6.73
N ALA A 209 16.14 -9.75 7.89
CA ALA A 209 15.24 -9.64 9.02
C ALA A 209 15.04 -8.19 9.50
N VAL A 210 16.11 -7.38 9.53
CA VAL A 210 16.00 -5.94 9.87
C VAL A 210 15.21 -5.17 8.81
N ILE A 211 15.47 -5.41 7.53
CA ILE A 211 14.77 -4.73 6.43
C ILE A 211 13.30 -5.13 6.40
N ALA A 212 13.00 -6.42 6.53
CA ALA A 212 11.64 -6.93 6.64
C ALA A 212 10.92 -6.31 7.83
N SER A 213 11.57 -6.19 9.00
CA SER A 213 11.00 -5.54 10.19
C SER A 213 10.56 -4.07 9.99
N MET A 214 10.99 -3.39 8.92
CA MET A 214 10.54 -2.02 8.60
C MET A 214 9.14 -1.97 8.01
N TYR A 215 8.69 -3.08 7.43
CA TYR A 215 7.44 -3.16 6.71
C TYR A 215 6.20 -2.89 7.60
N PRO A 216 6.02 -3.51 8.78
CA PRO A 216 4.81 -3.32 9.59
C PRO A 216 4.60 -1.86 10.05
N PRO A 217 5.63 -1.13 10.52
CA PRO A 217 5.49 0.32 10.80
C PRO A 217 5.09 1.15 9.58
N ILE A 218 5.58 0.82 8.38
CA ILE A 218 5.19 1.52 7.13
C ILE A 218 3.74 1.22 6.78
N ALA A 219 3.33 -0.05 6.88
CA ALA A 219 1.94 -0.46 6.68
C ALA A 219 1.00 0.25 7.67
N ALA A 220 1.44 0.45 8.92
CA ALA A 220 0.69 1.20 9.92
C ALA A 220 0.45 2.65 9.53
N VAL A 221 1.50 3.34 9.08
CA VAL A 221 1.40 4.73 8.60
C VAL A 221 0.36 4.83 7.47
N LEU A 222 0.43 3.93 6.50
CA LEU A 222 -0.52 3.90 5.39
C LEU A 222 -1.93 3.58 5.87
N ALA A 223 -2.11 2.60 6.74
CA ALA A 223 -3.41 2.24 7.27
C ALA A 223 -4.05 3.39 8.08
N ILE A 224 -3.29 4.07 8.95
CA ILE A 224 -3.75 5.26 9.68
C ILE A 224 -4.21 6.34 8.70
N PHE A 225 -3.42 6.59 7.65
CA PHE A 225 -3.79 7.56 6.61
C PHE A 225 -5.06 7.15 5.85
N PHE A 226 -5.20 5.90 5.44
CA PHE A 226 -6.36 5.45 4.69
C PHE A 226 -7.62 5.33 5.54
N ILE A 227 -7.50 5.09 6.84
CA ILE A 227 -8.62 5.25 7.80
C ILE A 227 -9.07 6.71 7.84
N TYR A 228 -8.13 7.68 7.95
CA TYR A 228 -8.45 9.09 7.81
C TYR A 228 -9.18 9.36 6.48
N LEU A 229 -8.67 8.83 5.36
CA LEU A 229 -9.23 9.10 4.04
C LEU A 229 -10.64 8.50 3.87
N LEU A 230 -10.86 7.29 4.37
CA LEU A 230 -12.15 6.60 4.37
C LEU A 230 -13.20 7.40 5.14
N VAL A 231 -12.89 7.76 6.40
CA VAL A 231 -13.83 8.48 7.26
C VAL A 231 -14.01 9.93 6.80
N SER A 232 -12.95 10.58 6.31
CA SER A 232 -13.06 11.94 5.77
C SER A 232 -13.92 11.99 4.50
N ALA A 233 -13.83 10.98 3.64
CA ALA A 233 -14.72 10.83 2.51
C ALA A 233 -16.17 10.65 2.97
N ALA A 234 -16.44 9.87 4.01
CA ALA A 234 -17.82 9.63 4.47
C ALA A 234 -18.42 10.78 5.28
N ALA A 235 -17.69 11.32 6.26
CA ALA A 235 -18.22 12.15 7.34
C ALA A 235 -17.53 13.52 7.52
N GLY A 236 -16.44 13.81 6.79
CA GLY A 236 -15.69 15.07 6.88
C GLY A 236 -14.31 14.93 7.50
N ARG A 237 -13.40 15.85 7.18
CA ARG A 237 -11.96 15.74 7.49
C ARG A 237 -11.66 15.71 8.99
N GLU A 238 -12.47 16.40 9.79
CA GLU A 238 -12.37 16.45 11.25
C GLU A 238 -12.57 15.06 11.85
N TRP A 239 -13.62 14.36 11.43
CA TRP A 239 -13.90 12.97 11.83
C TRP A 239 -12.85 12.00 11.29
N GLY A 240 -12.32 12.28 10.10
CA GLY A 240 -11.15 11.60 9.56
C GLY A 240 -9.97 11.63 10.53
N VAL A 241 -9.59 12.81 11.04
CA VAL A 241 -8.46 12.95 11.97
C VAL A 241 -8.75 12.24 13.29
N VAL A 242 -9.97 12.35 13.82
CA VAL A 242 -10.37 11.62 15.04
C VAL A 242 -10.21 10.11 14.84
N SER A 243 -10.68 9.56 13.72
CA SER A 243 -10.57 8.13 13.43
C SER A 243 -9.14 7.65 13.25
N ALA A 244 -8.28 8.44 12.59
CA ALA A 244 -6.86 8.17 12.49
C ALA A 244 -6.16 8.25 13.86
N GLY A 245 -6.59 9.17 14.72
CA GLY A 245 -6.09 9.28 16.10
C GLY A 245 -6.40 8.02 16.90
N ILE A 246 -7.65 7.54 16.83
CA ILE A 246 -8.03 6.26 17.46
C ILE A 246 -7.17 5.13 16.90
N ALA A 247 -7.09 4.99 15.58
CA ALA A 247 -6.29 3.94 14.94
C ALA A 247 -4.81 3.97 15.36
N ALA A 248 -4.20 5.16 15.43
CA ALA A 248 -2.79 5.31 15.78
C ALA A 248 -2.44 4.71 17.16
N PHE A 249 -3.37 4.77 18.11
CA PHE A 249 -3.15 4.44 19.53
C PHE A 249 -3.96 3.24 20.06
N VAL A 250 -4.76 2.55 19.24
CA VAL A 250 -5.43 1.32 19.66
C VAL A 250 -4.38 0.24 19.97
N PRO A 251 -4.36 -0.35 21.19
CA PRO A 251 -3.30 -1.27 21.60
C PRO A 251 -3.11 -2.47 20.67
N THR A 252 -4.19 -3.16 20.29
CA THR A 252 -4.12 -4.30 19.36
C THR A 252 -3.52 -3.92 18.02
N PHE A 253 -3.83 -2.70 17.54
CA PHE A 253 -3.30 -2.16 16.29
C PHE A 253 -1.85 -1.68 16.44
N ILE A 254 -1.38 -1.37 17.65
CA ILE A 254 0.05 -1.14 17.89
C ILE A 254 0.78 -2.47 17.85
N TYR A 255 0.35 -3.45 18.64
CA TYR A 255 1.01 -4.75 18.74
C TYR A 255 1.15 -5.41 17.37
N LYS A 256 0.06 -5.60 16.61
CA LYS A 256 0.11 -6.27 15.31
C LYS A 256 0.72 -5.48 14.15
N LEU A 257 1.29 -4.30 14.41
CA LEU A 257 1.96 -3.47 13.40
C LEU A 257 3.34 -2.99 13.86
N THR A 258 3.85 -3.58 14.94
CA THR A 258 5.14 -3.22 15.52
C THR A 258 6.28 -3.83 14.70
N ALA A 259 7.45 -3.18 14.68
CA ALA A 259 8.61 -3.68 13.94
C ALA A 259 9.01 -5.07 14.48
N GLY A 260 9.18 -6.02 13.56
CA GLY A 260 9.45 -7.42 13.85
C GLY A 260 8.22 -8.32 13.82
N GLU A 261 7.01 -7.75 13.78
CA GLU A 261 5.76 -8.49 13.52
C GLU A 261 5.56 -8.66 12.00
N GLN A 262 6.50 -9.36 11.37
CA GLN A 262 6.52 -9.58 9.92
C GLN A 262 5.48 -10.63 9.50
N GLU A 263 4.21 -10.30 9.68
CA GLU A 263 3.09 -11.13 9.24
C GLU A 263 2.32 -10.47 8.09
N VAL A 264 1.25 -11.14 7.67
CA VAL A 264 0.39 -10.72 6.55
C VAL A 264 -0.69 -9.74 7.00
N GLN A 265 -0.94 -9.68 8.30
CA GLN A 265 -1.95 -8.88 8.97
C GLN A 265 -1.66 -7.37 8.78
N PRO A 266 -0.42 -6.87 8.96
CA PRO A 266 -0.07 -5.52 8.58
C PRO A 266 -0.48 -5.16 7.14
N TYR A 267 -0.30 -6.09 6.21
CA TYR A 267 -0.59 -5.86 4.79
C TYR A 267 -2.08 -5.80 4.56
N ALA A 268 -2.80 -6.72 5.19
CA ALA A 268 -4.24 -6.73 5.20
C ALA A 268 -4.80 -5.39 5.70
N PHE A 269 -4.31 -4.86 6.82
CA PHE A 269 -4.78 -3.58 7.37
C PHE A 269 -4.56 -2.42 6.40
N PHE A 270 -3.36 -2.28 5.84
CA PHE A 270 -3.07 -1.26 4.83
C PHE A 270 -3.96 -1.44 3.59
N ALA A 271 -3.95 -2.61 2.97
CA ALA A 271 -4.58 -2.84 1.69
C ALA A 271 -6.11 -2.75 1.78
N LEU A 272 -6.73 -3.26 2.86
CA LEU A 272 -8.17 -3.17 3.09
C LEU A 272 -8.61 -1.72 3.32
N THR A 273 -7.90 -0.98 4.17
CA THR A 273 -8.26 0.42 4.43
C THR A 273 -8.08 1.27 3.17
N PHE A 274 -7.03 1.01 2.38
CA PHE A 274 -6.86 1.64 1.07
C PHE A 274 -8.01 1.30 0.12
N PHE A 275 -8.36 0.02 0.02
CA PHE A 275 -9.50 -0.46 -0.79
C PHE A 275 -10.79 0.25 -0.42
N PHE A 276 -11.18 0.23 0.85
CA PHE A 276 -12.42 0.86 1.30
C PHE A 276 -12.39 2.38 1.11
N ALA A 277 -11.25 3.05 1.34
CA ALA A 277 -11.11 4.48 1.09
C ALA A 277 -11.35 4.83 -0.39
N MET A 278 -10.72 4.09 -1.31
CA MET A 278 -10.93 4.29 -2.75
C MET A 278 -12.35 3.93 -3.19
N TYR A 279 -12.92 2.86 -2.63
CA TYR A 279 -14.28 2.44 -2.91
C TYR A 279 -15.30 3.50 -2.48
N ILE A 280 -15.22 4.02 -1.26
CA ILE A 280 -16.11 5.11 -0.81
C ILE A 280 -15.90 6.38 -1.63
N LEU A 281 -14.64 6.73 -1.97
CA LEU A 281 -14.38 7.86 -2.87
C LEU A 281 -15.01 7.64 -4.25
N SER A 282 -15.02 6.41 -4.77
CA SER A 282 -15.66 6.09 -6.05
C SER A 282 -17.17 6.28 -6.05
N LEU A 283 -17.82 6.03 -4.93
CA LEU A 283 -19.26 6.26 -4.76
C LEU A 283 -19.60 7.75 -4.66
N LYS A 284 -18.66 8.59 -4.22
CA LYS A 284 -18.87 10.04 -4.06
C LYS A 284 -18.39 10.86 -5.24
N LYS A 285 -17.32 10.42 -5.89
CA LYS A 285 -16.64 11.09 -6.98
C LYS A 285 -16.83 10.21 -8.20
N GLY A 286 -17.82 10.56 -9.03
CA GLY A 286 -18.12 9.83 -10.26
C GLY A 286 -16.93 9.74 -11.23
N GLY A 287 -17.07 8.91 -12.25
CA GLY A 287 -16.02 8.63 -13.23
C GLY A 287 -15.16 7.41 -12.87
N MET A 288 -14.19 7.08 -13.73
CA MET A 288 -13.51 5.77 -13.69
C MET A 288 -12.27 5.69 -12.79
N LYS A 289 -11.74 6.84 -12.32
CA LYS A 289 -10.44 6.86 -11.62
C LYS A 289 -10.46 6.11 -10.29
N PHE A 290 -11.40 6.47 -9.41
CA PHE A 290 -11.50 5.85 -8.09
C PHE A 290 -11.98 4.40 -8.14
N PRO A 291 -12.91 3.99 -9.04
CA PRO A 291 -13.19 2.56 -9.26
C PRO A 291 -11.95 1.75 -9.69
N VAL A 292 -11.12 2.28 -10.60
CA VAL A 292 -9.87 1.61 -11.01
C VAL A 292 -8.86 1.55 -9.86
N LEU A 293 -8.71 2.63 -9.08
CA LEU A 293 -7.84 2.64 -7.91
C LEU A 293 -8.33 1.64 -6.85
N ALA A 294 -9.64 1.56 -6.61
CA ALA A 294 -10.24 0.55 -5.73
C ALA A 294 -9.98 -0.87 -6.25
N GLY A 295 -10.05 -1.09 -7.56
CA GLY A 295 -9.65 -2.34 -8.18
C GLY A 295 -8.20 -2.73 -7.93
N ILE A 296 -7.25 -1.80 -8.12
CA ILE A 296 -5.83 -2.01 -7.82
C ILE A 296 -5.63 -2.30 -6.34
N SER A 297 -6.29 -1.57 -5.44
CA SER A 297 -6.23 -1.83 -4.00
C SER A 297 -6.84 -3.20 -3.64
N PHE A 298 -7.90 -3.63 -4.31
CA PHE A 298 -8.47 -4.97 -4.12
C PHE A 298 -7.48 -6.06 -4.56
N ALA A 299 -6.82 -5.88 -5.71
CA ALA A 299 -5.77 -6.77 -6.15
C ALA A 299 -4.61 -6.83 -5.16
N ALA A 300 -4.26 -5.71 -4.52
CA ALA A 300 -3.28 -5.70 -3.45
C ALA A 300 -3.75 -6.52 -2.23
N VAL A 301 -5.02 -6.39 -1.80
CA VAL A 301 -5.57 -7.26 -0.74
C VAL A 301 -5.45 -8.72 -1.13
N ALA A 302 -5.81 -9.05 -2.37
CA ALA A 302 -5.75 -10.40 -2.89
C ALA A 302 -4.32 -10.95 -2.92
N LEU A 303 -3.33 -10.20 -3.39
CA LEU A 303 -1.94 -10.65 -3.53
C LEU A 303 -1.12 -10.58 -2.23
N GLY A 304 -1.53 -9.74 -1.28
CA GLY A 304 -0.80 -9.52 -0.03
C GLY A 304 -1.45 -10.13 1.21
N SER A 305 -2.68 -10.66 1.11
CA SER A 305 -3.37 -11.29 2.24
C SER A 305 -4.48 -12.26 1.79
N SER A 306 -4.93 -13.13 2.69
CA SER A 306 -6.15 -13.93 2.52
C SER A 306 -7.44 -13.14 2.83
N SER A 307 -7.33 -11.89 3.31
CA SER A 307 -8.48 -11.06 3.71
C SER A 307 -9.33 -10.49 2.55
N GLN A 308 -9.08 -10.90 1.31
CA GLN A 308 -9.91 -10.52 0.15
C GLN A 308 -11.38 -10.91 0.32
N ILE A 309 -11.65 -12.02 1.00
CA ILE A 309 -13.00 -12.51 1.30
C ILE A 309 -13.75 -11.47 2.15
N LEU A 310 -13.07 -10.83 3.11
CA LEU A 310 -13.66 -9.78 3.93
C LEU A 310 -14.07 -8.57 3.09
N ALA A 311 -13.22 -8.15 2.14
CA ALA A 311 -13.54 -7.07 1.22
C ALA A 311 -14.76 -7.40 0.35
N VAL A 312 -14.82 -8.61 -0.21
CA VAL A 312 -15.97 -9.08 -1.02
C VAL A 312 -17.25 -9.09 -0.20
N ILE A 313 -17.24 -9.73 0.98
CA ILE A 313 -18.42 -9.83 1.85
C ILE A 313 -18.90 -8.43 2.26
N ALA A 314 -18.00 -7.52 2.64
CA ALA A 314 -18.34 -6.17 3.02
C ALA A 314 -19.02 -5.41 1.87
N VAL A 315 -18.51 -5.52 0.64
CA VAL A 315 -19.11 -4.87 -0.54
C VAL A 315 -20.46 -5.50 -0.90
N ILE A 316 -20.61 -6.82 -0.78
CA ILE A 316 -21.90 -7.50 -1.01
C ILE A 316 -22.95 -7.00 -0.01
N ILE A 317 -22.64 -7.03 1.28
CA ILE A 317 -23.56 -6.57 2.34
C ILE A 317 -23.90 -5.10 2.12
N PHE A 318 -22.90 -4.25 1.89
CA PHE A 318 -23.11 -2.83 1.62
C PHE A 318 -24.02 -2.62 0.40
N SER A 319 -23.78 -3.35 -0.69
CA SER A 319 -24.57 -3.23 -1.92
C SER A 319 -26.02 -3.68 -1.72
N MET A 320 -26.24 -4.76 -0.97
CA MET A 320 -27.59 -5.21 -0.60
C MET A 320 -28.32 -4.16 0.23
N VAL A 321 -27.67 -3.62 1.27
CA VAL A 321 -28.26 -2.57 2.12
C VAL A 321 -28.57 -1.32 1.29
N GLN A 322 -27.65 -0.88 0.43
CA GLN A 322 -27.89 0.28 -0.44
C GLN A 322 -29.03 0.05 -1.43
N ALA A 323 -29.12 -1.14 -2.03
CA ALA A 323 -30.21 -1.49 -2.93
C ALA A 323 -31.57 -1.41 -2.23
N VAL A 324 -31.68 -1.94 -1.00
CA VAL A 324 -32.91 -1.84 -0.18
C VAL A 324 -33.22 -0.37 0.16
N LEU A 325 -32.22 0.43 0.55
CA LEU A 325 -32.42 1.85 0.87
C LEU A 325 -32.87 2.67 -0.34
N LEU A 326 -32.32 2.40 -1.53
CA LEU A 326 -32.74 3.04 -2.77
C LEU A 326 -34.19 2.66 -3.13
N PHE A 327 -34.53 1.38 -2.99
CA PHE A 327 -35.89 0.87 -3.21
C PHE A 327 -36.90 1.54 -2.25
N VAL A 328 -36.61 1.60 -0.95
CA VAL A 328 -37.50 2.21 0.05
C VAL A 328 -37.67 3.71 -0.16
N ARG A 329 -36.64 4.40 -0.68
CA ARG A 329 -36.69 5.85 -0.91
C ARG A 329 -37.43 6.24 -2.18
N ASP A 330 -37.98 5.28 -2.93
CA ASP A 330 -38.62 5.47 -4.24
C ASP A 330 -37.73 6.29 -5.20
N LYS A 331 -36.40 6.12 -5.05
CA LYS A 331 -35.37 6.86 -5.79
C LYS A 331 -34.55 5.93 -6.68
N ASP A 332 -34.65 6.25 -7.96
CA ASP A 332 -33.68 6.18 -9.06
C ASP A 332 -32.96 4.85 -9.33
N ALA A 333 -33.42 4.16 -10.38
CA ALA A 333 -32.68 3.09 -11.05
C ALA A 333 -31.26 3.51 -11.49
N ALA A 334 -31.03 4.82 -11.68
CA ALA A 334 -29.71 5.37 -11.98
C ALA A 334 -28.68 5.13 -10.86
N GLY A 335 -29.06 5.31 -9.59
CA GLY A 335 -28.15 5.10 -8.45
C GLY A 335 -27.77 3.63 -8.28
N LEU A 336 -28.71 2.72 -8.50
CA LEU A 336 -28.43 1.28 -8.50
C LEU A 336 -27.53 0.90 -9.69
N LYS A 337 -27.78 1.46 -10.87
CA LYS A 337 -26.95 1.24 -12.07
C LYS A 337 -25.52 1.72 -11.85
N GLU A 338 -25.33 2.88 -11.24
CA GLU A 338 -24.00 3.43 -10.91
C GLU A 338 -23.25 2.53 -9.91
N LEU A 339 -23.92 2.11 -8.84
CA LEU A 339 -23.35 1.16 -7.86
C LEU A 339 -22.92 -0.14 -8.53
N LEU A 340 -23.77 -0.72 -9.38
CA LEU A 340 -23.43 -1.94 -10.13
C LEU A 340 -22.27 -1.73 -11.10
N HIS A 341 -22.20 -0.57 -11.75
CA HIS A 341 -21.11 -0.23 -12.66
C HIS A 341 -19.77 -0.09 -11.93
N ILE A 342 -19.77 0.56 -10.76
CA ILE A 342 -18.59 0.68 -9.89
C ILE A 342 -18.12 -0.70 -9.45
N ASN A 343 -19.04 -1.53 -8.94
CA ASN A 343 -18.74 -2.91 -8.54
C ASN A 343 -18.16 -3.73 -9.69
N LEU A 344 -18.74 -3.60 -10.89
CA LEU A 344 -18.24 -4.27 -12.08
C LEU A 344 -16.79 -3.84 -12.39
N ILE A 345 -16.47 -2.55 -12.36
CA ILE A 345 -15.10 -2.09 -12.60
C ILE A 345 -14.15 -2.65 -11.53
N VAL A 346 -14.50 -2.54 -10.25
CA VAL A 346 -13.69 -3.00 -9.12
C VAL A 346 -13.41 -4.50 -9.21
N PHE A 347 -14.44 -5.31 -9.47
CA PHE A 347 -14.33 -6.77 -9.54
C PHE A 347 -13.98 -7.30 -10.94
N LEU A 348 -13.80 -6.47 -11.95
CA LEU A 348 -13.08 -6.85 -13.16
C LEU A 348 -11.59 -6.55 -13.00
N THR A 349 -11.25 -5.33 -12.61
CA THR A 349 -9.85 -4.90 -12.45
C THR A 349 -9.13 -5.63 -11.32
N GLY A 350 -9.82 -5.88 -10.21
CA GLY A 350 -9.26 -6.58 -9.05
C GLY A 350 -8.84 -8.03 -9.36
N PRO A 351 -9.75 -8.91 -9.80
CA PRO A 351 -9.43 -10.28 -10.21
C PRO A 351 -8.52 -10.37 -11.44
N LEU A 352 -8.60 -9.46 -12.42
CA LEU A 352 -7.63 -9.45 -13.54
C LEU A 352 -6.20 -9.25 -13.04
N LEU A 353 -6.01 -8.48 -11.97
CA LEU A 353 -4.70 -8.21 -11.38
C LEU A 353 -4.33 -9.14 -10.21
N GLY A 354 -5.31 -9.77 -9.57
CA GLY A 354 -5.12 -10.51 -8.31
C GLY A 354 -5.92 -11.80 -8.19
N SER A 355 -6.24 -12.47 -9.30
CA SER A 355 -7.12 -13.66 -9.27
C SER A 355 -6.67 -14.69 -8.25
N ALA A 356 -7.63 -15.29 -7.54
CA ALA A 356 -7.40 -16.47 -6.70
C ALA A 356 -6.77 -17.64 -7.48
N ILE A 357 -7.00 -17.68 -8.80
CA ILE A 357 -6.33 -18.62 -9.72
C ILE A 357 -4.81 -18.45 -9.67
N LEU A 358 -4.28 -17.23 -9.52
CA LEU A 358 -2.83 -17.01 -9.37
C LEU A 358 -2.28 -17.47 -8.00
N LYS A 359 -3.14 -17.55 -6.99
CA LYS A 359 -2.77 -18.02 -5.65
C LYS A 359 -2.83 -19.53 -5.48
N ASP A 360 -3.61 -20.22 -6.31
CA ASP A 360 -3.77 -21.68 -6.27
C ASP A 360 -2.95 -22.39 -7.39
N VAL A 361 -2.41 -21.63 -8.34
CA VAL A 361 -1.39 -22.11 -9.32
C VAL A 361 0.01 -22.20 -8.68
N PHE A 362 0.17 -21.59 -7.50
CA PHE A 362 1.32 -21.67 -6.61
C PHE A 362 0.84 -21.95 -5.19
#